data_AF-A0A9W9ER83-F1
#
_entry.id   AF-A0A9W9ER83-F1
#
_cell.length_a   1.000
_cell.length_b   1.000
_cell.length_c   1.000
_cell.angle_alpha   90.00
_cell.angle_beta   90.00
_cell.angle_gamma   90.00
#
_symmetry.space_group_name_H-M   'P 1'
#
loop_
_entity.id
_entity.type
_entity.pdbx_description
1 polymer ?
#
loop_
_entity_poly.entity_id
_entity_poly.type
_entity_poly.pdbx_seq_one_letter_code
_entity_poly.pdbx_strand_id
1 'polypeptide(L)'
;MEKQVDTIPSQPNEPSINWEKEVSLIDPPATTASHLTQAQNPKDQTHAADLSRFVRHPWGFIDFYLYLAAAEKGRGLDKRINECRIIEDDLRRVNFNDLRDAASQQTPSGTEPHVIFVSLPVPNFSHTFSNRQLVLGFDFKTFHLLGFLFESAPDTDDALWDVWDDGQLIIDMPTSRFLEILAYTMLERPEILQIGILRYFRETSRQFQAGMDMTIIIQFIQFLDDFADLVWQDGDEFRTEYRHHEEELRRLLQRASYEAWFGSRKGLSVQQYRRQKLHDFVSSGLLYDQQPVPVPTIDCPQLPTKSEHPVCPASRHLKAILRARFHKFYIVVVILCLFSVLYRQLMMYSQRPLE
;
A
#
# COMPACT_ATOMS: atom_id res chain seq x y z
N MET A 1 -37.33 51.76 3.92
CA MET A 1 -36.03 51.07 4.03
C MET A 1 -36.30 49.73 4.66
N GLU A 2 -36.53 48.73 3.83
CA GLU A 2 -36.83 47.36 4.26
C GLU A 2 -35.80 46.47 3.56
N LYS A 3 -34.93 45.85 4.36
CA LYS A 3 -33.76 45.10 3.88
C LYS A 3 -34.20 43.76 3.29
N GLN A 4 -33.91 43.57 2.01
CA GLN A 4 -33.90 42.27 1.35
C GLN A 4 -32.81 41.40 2.00
N VAL A 5 -33.20 40.23 2.51
CA VAL A 5 -32.29 39.20 3.02
C VAL A 5 -32.12 38.17 1.91
N ASP A 6 -30.96 38.17 1.28
CA ASP A 6 -30.59 37.17 0.28
C ASP A 6 -30.39 35.81 0.96
N THR A 7 -31.12 34.81 0.43
CA THR A 7 -31.08 33.42 0.89
C THR A 7 -29.93 32.71 0.17
N ILE A 8 -28.97 32.17 0.92
CA ILE A 8 -27.83 31.39 0.43
C ILE A 8 -28.34 30.03 -0.11
N PRO A 9 -27.94 29.58 -1.30
CA PRO A 9 -28.31 28.27 -1.81
C PRO A 9 -27.57 27.16 -1.06
N SER A 10 -28.34 26.17 -0.61
CA SER A 10 -27.93 24.94 0.04
C SER A 10 -26.95 24.12 -0.81
N GLN A 11 -25.90 23.61 -0.18
CA GLN A 11 -24.96 22.66 -0.79
C GLN A 11 -25.64 21.33 -1.13
N PRO A 12 -25.18 20.61 -2.16
CA PRO A 12 -25.70 19.28 -2.49
C PRO A 12 -25.31 18.26 -1.41
N ASN A 13 -26.28 17.48 -0.95
CA ASN A 13 -26.11 16.36 -0.05
C ASN A 13 -25.11 15.35 -0.64
N GLU A 14 -23.99 15.13 0.03
CA GLU A 14 -23.14 13.94 -0.17
C GLU A 14 -23.96 12.68 0.20
N PRO A 15 -23.84 11.58 -0.57
CA PRO A 15 -24.48 10.32 -0.20
C PRO A 15 -23.81 9.77 1.07
N SER A 16 -24.55 9.75 2.17
CA SER A 16 -24.14 9.07 3.38
C SER A 16 -24.06 7.56 3.11
N ILE A 17 -22.84 7.03 3.15
CA ILE A 17 -22.59 5.59 3.07
C ILE A 17 -23.19 4.95 4.32
N ASN A 18 -24.19 4.08 4.11
CA ASN A 18 -24.85 3.34 5.17
C ASN A 18 -24.02 2.09 5.53
N TRP A 19 -23.18 2.22 6.56
CA TRP A 19 -22.24 1.21 7.05
C TRP A 19 -22.90 -0.05 7.66
N GLU A 20 -24.21 -0.06 7.90
CA GLU A 20 -24.89 -1.23 8.48
C GLU A 20 -25.09 -2.38 7.46
N LYS A 21 -24.85 -2.13 6.17
CA LYS A 21 -25.09 -3.11 5.09
C LYS A 21 -23.87 -3.92 4.65
N GLU A 22 -22.68 -3.66 5.19
CA GLU A 22 -21.40 -4.24 4.70
C GLU A 22 -20.89 -5.45 5.52
N VAL A 23 -21.68 -5.93 6.48
CA VAL A 23 -21.33 -7.11 7.31
C VAL A 23 -21.48 -8.45 6.55
N SER A 24 -21.91 -8.44 5.30
CA SER A 24 -22.09 -9.65 4.48
C SER A 24 -20.86 -10.12 3.68
N LEU A 25 -19.68 -9.50 3.84
CA LEU A 25 -18.42 -9.93 3.19
C LEU A 25 -17.51 -10.80 4.08
N ILE A 26 -18.07 -11.38 5.13
CA ILE A 26 -17.42 -12.44 5.92
C ILE A 26 -17.66 -13.76 5.19
N ASP A 27 -16.59 -14.42 4.75
CA ASP A 27 -16.66 -15.78 4.18
C ASP A 27 -17.48 -16.67 5.14
N PRO A 28 -18.49 -17.42 4.67
CA PRO A 28 -19.19 -18.36 5.53
C PRO A 28 -18.19 -19.38 6.08
N PRO A 29 -18.30 -19.77 7.37
CA PRO A 29 -17.38 -20.73 7.95
C PRO A 29 -17.44 -22.04 7.15
N ALA A 30 -16.31 -22.42 6.56
CA ALA A 30 -16.17 -23.68 5.84
C ALA A 30 -16.55 -24.82 6.80
N THR A 31 -17.69 -25.45 6.51
CA THR A 31 -18.20 -26.56 7.31
C THR A 31 -17.24 -27.73 7.14
N THR A 32 -16.64 -28.17 8.24
CA THR A 32 -15.63 -29.21 8.27
C THR A 32 -16.27 -30.58 8.06
N ALA A 33 -15.96 -31.25 6.95
CA ALA A 33 -15.58 -32.68 6.89
C ALA A 33 -15.46 -33.19 5.44
N SER A 34 -14.41 -33.98 5.21
CA SER A 34 -14.27 -35.01 4.16
C SER A 34 -13.80 -34.56 2.76
N HIS A 35 -12.48 -34.59 2.53
CA HIS A 35 -11.84 -35.59 1.64
C HIS A 35 -10.33 -35.30 1.50
N LEU A 36 -9.52 -35.93 2.34
CA LEU A 36 -8.10 -36.16 2.07
C LEU A 36 -7.99 -37.36 1.12
N THR A 37 -8.23 -37.16 -0.17
CA THR A 37 -7.57 -37.94 -1.25
C THR A 37 -7.93 -37.34 -2.60
N GLN A 38 -6.98 -36.65 -3.22
CA GLN A 38 -6.79 -36.74 -4.66
C GLN A 38 -5.32 -36.46 -4.96
N ALA A 39 -4.66 -37.46 -5.52
CA ALA A 39 -3.34 -37.32 -6.09
C ALA A 39 -3.41 -36.25 -7.19
N GLN A 40 -2.88 -35.06 -6.92
CA GLN A 40 -2.76 -34.02 -7.92
C GLN A 40 -1.61 -34.35 -8.87
N ASN A 41 -1.90 -34.27 -10.16
CA ASN A 41 -0.93 -34.35 -11.23
C ASN A 41 0.18 -33.30 -10.98
N PRO A 42 1.47 -33.60 -11.17
CA PRO A 42 2.56 -32.64 -10.96
C PRO A 42 2.50 -31.39 -11.86
N LYS A 43 1.58 -31.37 -12.84
CA LYS A 43 1.40 -30.27 -13.81
C LYS A 43 0.40 -29.19 -13.38
N ASP A 44 -0.33 -29.40 -12.28
CA ASP A 44 -1.33 -28.44 -11.77
C ASP A 44 -0.84 -27.70 -10.51
N GLN A 45 0.48 -27.68 -10.27
CA GLN A 45 1.08 -26.92 -9.16
C GLN A 45 1.11 -25.43 -9.50
N THR A 46 0.14 -24.69 -8.97
CA THR A 46 0.13 -23.23 -9.04
C THR A 46 1.19 -22.65 -8.09
N HIS A 47 1.69 -21.45 -8.39
CA HIS A 47 2.66 -20.76 -7.54
C HIS A 47 2.14 -20.58 -6.10
N ALA A 48 0.83 -20.35 -5.97
CA ALA A 48 0.12 -20.28 -4.69
C ALA A 48 0.20 -21.57 -3.86
N ALA A 49 0.06 -22.74 -4.51
CA ALA A 49 0.13 -24.04 -3.84
C ALA A 49 1.55 -24.33 -3.32
N ASP A 50 2.57 -24.00 -4.12
CA ASP A 50 3.96 -24.13 -3.71
C ASP A 50 4.28 -23.21 -2.54
N LEU A 51 3.90 -21.94 -2.61
CA LEU A 51 4.07 -20.98 -1.53
C LEU A 51 3.43 -21.48 -0.22
N SER A 52 2.20 -22.00 -0.30
CA SER A 52 1.48 -22.56 0.85
C SER A 52 2.29 -23.63 1.59
N ARG A 53 3.05 -24.46 0.87
CA ARG A 53 3.82 -25.54 1.46
C ARG A 53 5.01 -25.04 2.27
N PHE A 54 5.64 -23.93 1.86
CA PHE A 54 6.85 -23.43 2.50
C PHE A 54 6.59 -22.50 3.68
N VAL A 55 5.48 -21.77 3.65
CA VAL A 55 5.20 -20.71 4.64
C VAL A 55 4.33 -21.19 5.80
N ARG A 56 3.86 -22.43 5.80
CA ARG A 56 2.98 -22.95 6.84
C ARG A 56 3.74 -23.40 8.07
N HIS A 57 3.39 -22.81 9.21
CA HIS A 57 3.87 -23.24 10.51
C HIS A 57 3.14 -24.54 10.95
N PRO A 58 3.76 -25.44 11.75
CA PRO A 58 3.13 -26.67 12.25
C PRO A 58 1.85 -26.46 13.07
N TRP A 59 1.62 -25.24 13.55
CA TRP A 59 0.38 -24.86 14.24
C TRP A 59 -0.77 -24.47 13.30
N GLY A 60 -0.58 -24.53 11.98
CA GLY A 60 -1.61 -24.23 10.98
C GLY A 60 -1.69 -22.76 10.56
N PHE A 61 -0.79 -21.90 11.04
CA PHE A 61 -0.71 -20.48 10.70
C PHE A 61 0.25 -20.22 9.54
N ILE A 62 0.15 -19.02 8.96
CA ILE A 62 1.10 -18.54 7.97
C ILE A 62 2.26 -17.83 8.67
N ASP A 63 3.47 -18.25 8.37
CA ASP A 63 4.68 -17.57 8.77
C ASP A 63 4.95 -16.43 7.79
N PHE A 64 4.60 -15.20 8.18
CA PHE A 64 4.75 -14.03 7.32
C PHE A 64 6.21 -13.62 7.09
N TYR A 65 7.16 -14.07 7.92
CA TYR A 65 8.58 -13.88 7.63
C TYR A 65 9.01 -14.79 6.47
N LEU A 66 8.62 -16.07 6.49
CA LEU A 66 8.89 -16.99 5.39
C LEU A 66 8.14 -16.60 4.12
N TYR A 67 6.92 -16.08 4.26
CA TYR A 67 6.14 -15.51 3.16
C TYR A 67 6.86 -14.34 2.50
N LEU A 68 7.29 -13.34 3.29
CA LEU A 68 8.04 -12.19 2.79
C LEU A 68 9.34 -12.63 2.11
N ALA A 69 10.09 -13.54 2.74
CA ALA A 69 11.32 -14.09 2.16
C ALA A 69 11.08 -14.85 0.83
N ALA A 70 9.94 -15.51 0.68
CA ALA A 70 9.56 -16.17 -0.56
C ALA A 70 9.17 -15.15 -1.64
N ALA A 71 8.39 -14.12 -1.29
CA ALA A 71 8.00 -13.04 -2.20
C ALA A 71 9.20 -12.23 -2.72
N GLU A 72 10.25 -12.11 -1.93
CA GLU A 72 11.48 -11.37 -2.27
C GLU A 72 12.57 -12.25 -2.87
N LYS A 73 12.34 -13.56 -3.00
CA LYS A 73 13.39 -14.51 -3.37
C LYS A 73 14.01 -14.17 -4.72
N GLY A 74 15.29 -13.81 -4.68
CA GLY A 74 16.07 -13.45 -5.85
C GLY A 74 15.73 -12.08 -6.44
N ARG A 75 14.94 -11.25 -5.75
CA ARG A 75 14.56 -9.87 -6.15
C ARG A 75 15.49 -8.85 -5.50
N GLY A 76 16.70 -8.73 -6.04
CA GLY A 76 17.62 -7.63 -5.73
C GLY A 76 17.12 -6.28 -6.31
N LEU A 77 17.76 -5.17 -5.94
CA LEU A 77 17.40 -3.81 -6.39
C LEU A 77 17.16 -3.75 -7.91
N ASP A 78 18.15 -4.15 -8.71
CA ASP A 78 18.05 -4.12 -10.17
C ASP A 78 16.86 -4.92 -10.68
N LYS A 79 16.57 -6.07 -10.07
CA LYS A 79 15.47 -6.92 -10.50
C LYS A 79 14.13 -6.32 -10.10
N ARG A 80 13.99 -5.75 -8.90
CA ARG A 80 12.76 -5.08 -8.46
C ARG A 80 12.40 -3.91 -9.37
N ILE A 81 13.39 -3.08 -9.73
CA ILE A 81 13.19 -1.97 -10.66
C ILE A 81 12.76 -2.47 -12.05
N ASN A 82 13.40 -3.53 -12.57
CA ASN A 82 13.11 -4.06 -13.91
C ASN A 82 11.84 -4.93 -13.98
N GLU A 83 11.27 -5.30 -12.83
CA GLU A 83 9.99 -6.02 -12.74
C GLU A 83 8.79 -5.07 -12.68
N CYS A 84 9.02 -3.77 -12.49
CA CYS A 84 7.96 -2.77 -12.53
C CYS A 84 7.26 -2.74 -13.89
N ARG A 85 5.95 -2.47 -13.84
CA ARG A 85 5.08 -2.40 -15.02
C ARG A 85 4.26 -1.12 -14.99
N ILE A 86 3.98 -0.54 -16.15
CA ILE A 86 3.07 0.60 -16.28
C ILE A 86 1.74 0.10 -16.83
N ILE A 87 0.66 0.61 -16.26
CA ILE A 87 -0.72 0.46 -16.74
C ILE A 87 -1.03 1.67 -17.61
N GLU A 88 -1.13 1.47 -18.92
CA GLU A 88 -1.60 2.47 -19.89
C GLU A 88 -2.78 1.87 -20.67
N ASP A 89 -2.59 1.52 -21.95
CA ASP A 89 -3.53 0.75 -22.78
C ASP A 89 -3.19 -0.76 -22.77
N ASP A 90 -2.09 -1.13 -22.12
CA ASP A 90 -1.63 -2.48 -21.85
C ASP A 90 -0.86 -2.52 -20.51
N LEU A 91 -0.44 -3.73 -20.10
CA LEU A 91 0.47 -3.94 -18.98
C LEU A 91 1.88 -4.20 -19.48
N ARG A 92 2.66 -3.13 -19.71
CA ARG A 92 4.03 -3.23 -20.24
C ARG A 92 5.08 -3.21 -19.13
N ARG A 93 6.11 -4.05 -19.27
CA ARG A 93 7.33 -3.95 -18.46
C ARG A 93 8.09 -2.70 -18.84
N VAL A 94 8.70 -2.06 -17.84
CA VAL A 94 9.39 -0.79 -18.03
C VAL A 94 10.76 -0.81 -17.39
N ASN A 95 11.70 -0.10 -17.99
CA ASN A 95 13.00 0.14 -17.40
C ASN A 95 12.96 1.42 -16.52
N PHE A 96 14.03 1.66 -15.76
CA PHE A 96 14.13 2.84 -14.89
C PHE A 96 13.97 4.18 -15.62
N ASN A 97 14.48 4.32 -16.85
CA ASN A 97 14.34 5.55 -17.61
C ASN A 97 12.88 5.77 -18.03
N ASP A 98 12.17 4.72 -18.42
CA ASP A 98 10.75 4.80 -18.76
C ASP A 98 9.93 5.24 -17.53
N LEU A 99 10.27 4.75 -16.33
CA LEU A 99 9.67 5.16 -15.06
C LEU A 99 9.99 6.60 -14.71
N ARG A 100 11.24 7.03 -14.90
CA ARG A 100 11.64 8.43 -14.70
C ARG A 100 10.88 9.35 -15.65
N ASP A 101 10.74 8.94 -16.89
CA ASP A 101 10.03 9.70 -17.90
C ASP A 101 8.53 9.75 -17.55
N ALA A 102 7.91 8.64 -17.16
CA ALA A 102 6.53 8.60 -16.66
C ALA A 102 6.30 9.51 -15.45
N ALA A 103 7.22 9.51 -14.47
CA ALA A 103 7.15 10.40 -13.31
C ALA A 103 7.37 11.89 -13.67
N SER A 104 8.02 12.17 -14.81
CA SER A 104 8.22 13.54 -15.32
C SER A 104 7.09 14.03 -16.22
N GLN A 105 6.37 13.10 -16.85
CA GLN A 105 5.28 13.40 -17.77
C GLN A 105 4.01 13.71 -16.98
N GLN A 106 3.53 14.94 -17.12
CA GLN A 106 2.12 15.24 -16.86
C GLN A 106 1.34 14.83 -18.11
N THR A 107 0.98 13.55 -18.24
CA THR A 107 0.21 13.08 -19.38
C THR A 107 -1.13 13.83 -19.44
N PRO A 108 -1.45 14.51 -20.57
CA PRO A 108 -2.74 15.16 -20.77
C PRO A 108 -3.84 14.17 -21.23
N SER A 109 -3.49 12.92 -21.54
CA SER A 109 -4.43 11.85 -21.86
C SER A 109 -4.94 11.22 -20.55
N GLY A 110 -6.26 11.20 -20.37
CA GLY A 110 -6.95 10.76 -19.14
C GLY A 110 -6.86 9.27 -18.79
N THR A 111 -5.74 8.61 -19.09
CA THR A 111 -5.36 7.28 -18.58
C THR A 111 -4.11 7.46 -17.72
N GLU A 112 -4.27 7.23 -16.43
CA GLU A 112 -3.26 7.55 -15.41
C GLU A 112 -2.25 6.39 -15.31
N PRO A 113 -0.94 6.64 -15.53
CA PRO A 113 0.06 5.57 -15.51
C PRO A 113 0.33 5.14 -14.07
N HIS A 114 -0.28 4.04 -13.69
CA HIS A 114 -0.03 3.38 -12.42
C HIS A 114 1.15 2.43 -12.57
N VAL A 115 2.14 2.54 -11.69
CA VAL A 115 3.30 1.65 -11.68
C VAL A 115 3.02 0.49 -10.74
N ILE A 116 2.85 -0.71 -11.29
CA ILE A 116 2.79 -1.94 -10.51
C ILE A 116 4.21 -2.33 -10.12
N PHE A 117 4.44 -2.59 -8.82
CA PHE A 117 5.76 -2.97 -8.31
C PHE A 117 5.79 -4.34 -7.62
N VAL A 118 4.64 -4.90 -7.24
CA VAL A 118 4.56 -6.27 -6.74
C VAL A 118 3.15 -6.85 -6.86
N SER A 119 3.06 -8.15 -7.14
CA SER A 119 1.86 -8.95 -6.93
C SER A 119 2.09 -9.96 -5.81
N LEU A 120 1.16 -10.01 -4.85
CA LEU A 120 1.27 -10.80 -3.63
C LEU A 120 0.11 -11.80 -3.53
N PRO A 121 0.36 -13.11 -3.47
CA PRO A 121 -0.70 -14.10 -3.22
C PRO A 121 -1.36 -13.87 -1.86
N VAL A 122 -2.68 -13.72 -1.82
CA VAL A 122 -3.40 -13.42 -0.58
C VAL A 122 -3.94 -14.70 0.04
N PRO A 123 -3.54 -15.05 1.27
CA PRO A 123 -4.11 -16.20 1.94
C PRO A 123 -5.55 -15.93 2.38
N ASN A 124 -6.40 -16.95 2.31
CA ASN A 124 -7.72 -16.87 2.90
C ASN A 124 -7.67 -17.07 4.43
N PHE A 125 -8.81 -16.88 5.10
CA PHE A 125 -8.92 -17.07 6.55
C PHE A 125 -8.74 -18.52 7.02
N SER A 126 -8.78 -19.49 6.09
CA SER A 126 -8.40 -20.89 6.37
C SER A 126 -6.89 -21.14 6.20
N HIS A 127 -6.09 -20.08 6.02
CA HIS A 127 -4.64 -20.14 5.81
C HIS A 127 -4.24 -20.98 4.57
N THR A 128 -5.14 -21.14 3.60
CA THR A 128 -4.86 -21.70 2.28
C THR A 128 -4.69 -20.55 1.29
N PHE A 129 -3.81 -20.74 0.31
CA PHE A 129 -3.67 -19.82 -0.80
C PHE A 129 -4.61 -20.28 -1.91
N SER A 130 -5.46 -19.35 -2.37
CA SER A 130 -6.19 -19.49 -3.63
C SER A 130 -5.43 -18.76 -4.74
N ASN A 131 -6.03 -18.64 -5.92
CA ASN A 131 -5.53 -17.79 -6.99
C ASN A 131 -5.73 -16.29 -6.72
N ARG A 132 -6.07 -15.91 -5.48
CA ARG A 132 -6.29 -14.52 -5.10
C ARG A 132 -4.95 -13.78 -5.02
N GLN A 133 -4.87 -12.60 -5.63
CA GLN A 133 -3.67 -11.77 -5.61
C GLN A 133 -4.00 -10.33 -5.19
N LEU A 134 -3.08 -9.73 -4.45
CA LEU A 134 -3.05 -8.30 -4.15
C LEU A 134 -1.94 -7.68 -4.97
N VAL A 135 -2.33 -6.85 -5.93
CA VAL A 135 -1.40 -6.12 -6.80
C VAL A 135 -1.20 -4.74 -6.22
N LEU A 136 0.03 -4.42 -5.86
CA LEU A 136 0.39 -3.10 -5.33
C LEU A 136 0.96 -2.24 -6.45
N GLY A 137 0.45 -1.01 -6.50
CA GLY A 137 0.87 -0.01 -7.45
C GLY A 137 1.14 1.35 -6.80
N PHE A 138 1.78 2.21 -7.55
CA PHE A 138 2.07 3.59 -7.16
C PHE A 138 1.67 4.54 -8.27
N ASP A 139 0.93 5.58 -7.90
CA ASP A 139 0.63 6.70 -8.79
C ASP A 139 1.64 7.84 -8.57
N PHE A 140 2.50 8.09 -9.56
CA PHE A 140 3.48 9.18 -9.52
C PHE A 140 2.86 10.58 -9.62
N LYS A 141 1.63 10.70 -10.11
CA LYS A 141 0.92 11.98 -10.25
C LYS A 141 0.32 12.42 -8.93
N THR A 142 -0.43 11.54 -8.27
CA THR A 142 -1.08 11.85 -6.98
C THR A 142 -0.19 11.53 -5.78
N PHE A 143 0.84 10.70 -5.95
CA PHE A 143 1.69 10.14 -4.88
C PHE A 143 0.91 9.21 -3.94
N HIS A 144 0.13 8.30 -4.52
CA HIS A 144 -0.67 7.34 -3.76
C HIS A 144 -0.12 5.91 -3.90
N LEU A 145 -0.13 5.17 -2.79
CA LEU A 145 -0.12 3.72 -2.79
C LEU A 145 -1.52 3.24 -3.20
N LEU A 146 -1.55 2.34 -4.18
CA LEU A 146 -2.76 1.68 -4.63
C LEU A 146 -2.64 0.17 -4.40
N GLY A 147 -3.74 -0.47 -4.03
CA GLY A 147 -3.80 -1.92 -3.87
C GLY A 147 -5.06 -2.47 -4.52
N PHE A 148 -4.90 -3.28 -5.56
CA PHE A 148 -5.99 -3.95 -6.26
C PHE A 148 -6.05 -5.41 -5.87
N LEU A 149 -7.22 -5.85 -5.39
CA LEU A 149 -7.49 -7.24 -5.04
C LEU A 149 -8.18 -7.95 -6.19
N PHE A 150 -7.58 -9.05 -6.64
CA PHE A 150 -8.13 -9.95 -7.63
C PHE A 150 -8.52 -11.25 -6.94
N GLU A 151 -9.80 -11.62 -6.99
CA GLU A 151 -10.29 -12.88 -6.39
C GLU A 151 -9.74 -14.13 -7.10
N SER A 152 -9.44 -13.98 -8.39
CA SER A 152 -8.76 -14.99 -9.20
C SER A 152 -7.86 -14.27 -10.22
N ALA A 153 -6.55 -14.36 -10.04
CA ALA A 153 -5.55 -13.84 -10.95
C ALA A 153 -4.76 -14.98 -11.62
N PRO A 154 -4.20 -14.74 -12.81
CA PRO A 154 -3.31 -15.68 -13.46
C PRO A 154 -2.02 -15.87 -12.65
N ASP A 155 -1.37 -17.04 -12.83
CA ASP A 155 -0.09 -17.35 -12.18
C ASP A 155 1.08 -16.47 -12.66
N THR A 156 0.93 -15.80 -13.79
CA THR A 156 1.94 -14.94 -14.39
C THR A 156 1.45 -13.51 -14.52
N ASP A 157 2.25 -12.55 -14.05
CA ASP A 157 1.98 -11.12 -14.17
C ASP A 157 1.74 -10.64 -15.62
N ASP A 158 2.29 -11.34 -16.62
CA ASP A 158 2.10 -10.97 -18.03
C ASP A 158 0.64 -11.12 -18.49
N ALA A 159 -0.14 -12.00 -17.85
CA ALA A 159 -1.56 -12.21 -18.16
C ALA A 159 -2.49 -11.38 -17.26
N LEU A 160 -1.94 -10.60 -16.32
CA LEU A 160 -2.74 -9.81 -15.38
C LEU A 160 -3.59 -8.75 -16.10
N TRP A 161 -3.14 -8.27 -17.26
CA TRP A 161 -3.91 -7.34 -18.09
C TRP A 161 -5.27 -7.89 -18.50
N ASP A 162 -5.36 -9.18 -18.82
CA ASP A 162 -6.58 -9.82 -19.32
C ASP A 162 -7.70 -9.85 -18.28
N VAL A 163 -7.35 -9.69 -17.00
CA VAL A 163 -8.29 -9.69 -15.87
C VAL A 163 -8.28 -8.36 -15.12
N TRP A 164 -7.64 -7.31 -15.65
CA TRP A 164 -7.45 -6.05 -14.93
C TRP A 164 -8.76 -5.41 -14.47
N ASP A 165 -9.80 -5.49 -15.30
CA ASP A 165 -11.14 -4.96 -15.02
C ASP A 165 -11.86 -5.69 -13.86
N ASP A 166 -11.42 -6.89 -13.49
CA ASP A 166 -11.96 -7.65 -12.35
C ASP A 166 -11.34 -7.20 -11.00
N GLY A 167 -10.31 -6.36 -11.04
CA GLY A 167 -9.57 -5.91 -9.86
C GLY A 167 -10.36 -4.91 -9.02
N GLN A 168 -10.53 -5.20 -7.73
CA GLN A 168 -11.15 -4.27 -6.79
C GLN A 168 -10.08 -3.38 -6.12
N LEU A 169 -10.18 -2.06 -6.26
CA LEU A 169 -9.36 -1.13 -5.47
C LEU A 169 -9.74 -1.23 -3.98
N ILE A 170 -8.80 -1.65 -3.15
CA ILE A 170 -8.99 -1.86 -1.70
C ILE A 170 -8.01 -1.09 -0.82
N ILE A 171 -6.97 -0.49 -1.41
CA ILE A 171 -6.05 0.44 -0.74
C ILE A 171 -5.90 1.63 -1.67
N ASP A 172 -6.14 2.82 -1.15
CA ASP A 172 -5.86 4.09 -1.80
C ASP A 172 -5.36 5.06 -0.72
N MET A 173 -4.05 5.22 -0.62
CA MET A 173 -3.40 5.90 0.49
C MET A 173 -2.36 6.91 0.00
N PRO A 174 -2.49 8.21 0.36
CA PRO A 174 -1.44 9.18 0.10
C PRO A 174 -0.12 8.79 0.79
N THR A 175 1.00 8.95 0.09
CA THR A 175 2.34 8.66 0.65
C THR A 175 2.61 9.47 1.92
N SER A 176 2.16 10.72 1.98
CA SER A 176 2.29 11.56 3.19
C SER A 176 1.53 10.95 4.39
N ARG A 177 0.34 10.42 4.15
CA ARG A 177 -0.50 9.77 5.16
C ARG A 177 0.15 8.47 5.64
N PHE A 178 0.66 7.68 4.71
CA PHE A 178 1.43 6.46 4.99
C PHE A 178 2.58 6.73 5.96
N LEU A 179 3.44 7.70 5.63
CA LEU A 179 4.63 8.01 6.43
C LEU A 179 4.27 8.55 7.82
N GLU A 180 3.22 9.37 7.92
CA GLU A 180 2.72 9.88 9.21
C GLU A 180 2.20 8.74 10.11
N ILE A 181 1.41 7.82 9.55
CA ILE A 181 0.90 6.63 10.26
C ILE A 181 2.05 5.71 10.69
N LEU A 182 3.01 5.47 9.80
CA LEU A 182 4.14 4.59 10.07
C LEU A 182 4.99 5.15 11.21
N ALA A 183 5.36 6.43 11.15
CA ALA A 183 6.13 7.09 12.20
C ALA A 183 5.39 7.04 13.54
N TYR A 184 4.10 7.38 13.56
CA TYR A 184 3.27 7.31 14.77
C TYR A 184 3.23 5.89 15.36
N THR A 185 3.02 4.88 14.52
CA THR A 185 2.97 3.48 14.95
C THR A 185 4.31 3.04 15.54
N MET A 186 5.41 3.34 14.85
CA MET A 186 6.74 2.88 15.26
C MET A 186 7.27 3.61 16.50
N LEU A 187 6.92 4.88 16.70
CA LEU A 187 7.45 5.72 17.79
C LEU A 187 6.52 5.77 19.02
N GLU A 188 5.21 5.79 18.82
CA GLU A 188 4.25 6.08 19.89
C GLU A 188 3.36 4.89 20.25
N ARG A 189 3.01 4.06 19.27
CA ARG A 189 1.96 3.03 19.41
C ARG A 189 2.30 1.70 18.72
N PRO A 190 3.39 1.01 19.09
CA PRO A 190 3.79 -0.25 18.45
C PRO A 190 2.75 -1.38 18.60
N GLU A 191 1.84 -1.28 19.58
CA GLU A 191 0.70 -2.20 19.74
C GLU A 191 -0.23 -2.26 18.52
N ILE A 192 -0.26 -1.21 17.68
CA ILE A 192 -1.05 -1.18 16.44
C ILE A 192 -0.58 -2.28 15.47
N LEU A 193 0.70 -2.65 15.49
CA LEU A 193 1.26 -3.68 14.62
C LEU A 193 0.61 -5.06 14.80
N GLN A 194 0.04 -5.36 15.97
CA GLN A 194 -0.71 -6.60 16.18
C GLN A 194 -2.12 -6.57 15.57
N ILE A 195 -2.69 -5.38 15.39
CA ILE A 195 -4.02 -5.21 14.78
C ILE A 195 -3.88 -5.16 13.26
N GLY A 196 -2.77 -4.63 12.76
CA GLY A 196 -2.56 -4.23 11.37
C GLY A 196 -2.74 -2.71 11.24
N ILE A 197 -1.72 -2.04 10.70
CA ILE A 197 -1.68 -0.60 10.47
C ILE A 197 -2.81 -0.16 9.54
N LEU A 198 -2.94 -0.75 8.35
CA LEU A 198 -3.94 -0.32 7.36
C LEU A 198 -5.34 -0.51 7.94
N ARG A 199 -5.55 -1.62 8.65
CA ARG A 199 -6.80 -1.91 9.33
C ARG A 199 -7.14 -0.90 10.43
N TYR A 200 -6.18 -0.62 11.32
CA TYR A 200 -6.40 0.26 12.47
C TYR A 200 -6.77 1.67 12.02
N PHE A 201 -6.10 2.18 10.98
CA PHE A 201 -6.34 3.51 10.42
C PHE A 201 -7.44 3.55 9.35
N ARG A 202 -8.08 2.41 9.04
CA ARG A 202 -9.14 2.26 8.03
C ARG A 202 -8.71 2.67 6.62
N GLU A 203 -7.47 2.38 6.30
CA GLU A 203 -6.85 2.69 5.01
C GLU A 203 -6.94 1.52 4.03
N THR A 204 -7.75 0.52 4.37
CA THR A 204 -8.13 -0.57 3.48
C THR A 204 -9.57 -0.99 3.71
N SER A 205 -10.27 -1.34 2.62
CA SER A 205 -11.62 -1.92 2.68
C SER A 205 -11.62 -3.43 2.95
N ARG A 206 -10.45 -4.09 2.88
CA ARG A 206 -10.31 -5.53 3.15
C ARG A 206 -9.57 -5.78 4.46
N GLN A 207 -10.06 -6.74 5.24
CA GLN A 207 -9.36 -7.16 6.45
C GLN A 207 -8.22 -8.13 6.13
N PHE A 208 -7.00 -7.69 6.38
CA PHE A 208 -5.79 -8.51 6.32
C PHE A 208 -5.37 -9.01 7.69
N GLN A 209 -4.63 -10.13 7.69
CA GLN A 209 -3.88 -10.58 8.87
C GLN A 209 -2.77 -9.58 9.14
N ALA A 210 -2.45 -9.33 10.41
CA ALA A 210 -1.44 -8.32 10.79
C ALA A 210 -0.06 -8.54 10.12
N GLY A 211 0.34 -9.80 9.91
CA GLY A 211 1.57 -10.09 9.17
C GLY A 211 1.48 -9.81 7.65
N MET A 212 0.30 -9.94 7.04
CA MET A 212 0.08 -9.54 5.65
C MET A 212 0.10 -8.02 5.52
N ASP A 213 -0.56 -7.33 6.46
CA ASP A 213 -0.54 -5.88 6.57
C ASP A 213 0.91 -5.37 6.67
N MET A 214 1.71 -5.94 7.58
CA MET A 214 3.13 -5.63 7.71
C MET A 214 3.93 -5.94 6.44
N THR A 215 3.59 -7.01 5.71
CA THR A 215 4.22 -7.33 4.42
C THR A 215 3.95 -6.25 3.38
N ILE A 216 2.72 -5.75 3.28
CA ILE A 216 2.35 -4.65 2.37
C ILE A 216 3.15 -3.39 2.71
N ILE A 217 3.22 -3.04 4.00
CA ILE A 217 3.97 -1.87 4.49
C ILE A 217 5.45 -2.01 4.12
N ILE A 218 6.08 -3.17 4.37
CA ILE A 218 7.49 -3.41 4.03
C ILE A 218 7.73 -3.29 2.52
N GLN A 219 6.89 -3.90 1.70
CA GLN A 219 7.01 -3.81 0.24
C GLN A 219 6.89 -2.37 -0.25
N PHE A 220 6.02 -1.57 0.36
CA PHE A 220 5.88 -0.16 -0.02
C PHE A 220 7.07 0.70 0.42
N ILE A 221 7.62 0.52 1.63
CA ILE A 221 8.84 1.23 2.04
C ILE A 221 10.01 0.87 1.12
N GLN A 222 10.13 -0.42 0.75
CA GLN A 222 11.16 -0.88 -0.17
C GLN A 222 11.01 -0.25 -1.55
N PHE A 223 9.81 -0.21 -2.12
CA PHE A 223 9.54 0.49 -3.38
C PHE A 223 9.94 1.97 -3.28
N LEU A 224 9.54 2.63 -2.20
CA LEU A 224 9.89 4.01 -1.95
C LEU A 224 11.42 4.23 -1.88
N ASP A 225 12.19 3.37 -1.20
CA ASP A 225 13.67 3.44 -1.18
C ASP A 225 14.27 3.22 -2.58
N ASP A 226 13.79 2.20 -3.31
CA ASP A 226 14.25 1.86 -4.66
C ASP A 226 14.10 3.05 -5.63
N PHE A 227 13.06 3.86 -5.43
CA PHE A 227 12.74 5.04 -6.25
C PHE A 227 12.96 6.37 -5.51
N ALA A 228 13.73 6.39 -4.42
CA ALA A 228 13.80 7.57 -3.56
C ALA A 228 14.34 8.81 -4.29
N ASP A 229 15.30 8.63 -5.18
CA ASP A 229 15.89 9.71 -5.97
C ASP A 229 14.93 10.24 -7.07
N LEU A 230 13.86 9.50 -7.36
CA LEU A 230 12.79 9.93 -8.28
C LEU A 230 11.65 10.62 -7.53
N VAL A 231 11.28 10.06 -6.38
CA VAL A 231 10.15 10.53 -5.56
C VAL A 231 10.52 11.83 -4.83
N TRP A 232 11.72 11.90 -4.26
CA TRP A 232 12.21 13.02 -3.44
C TRP A 232 13.34 13.81 -4.09
N GLN A 233 13.48 15.06 -3.63
CA GLN A 233 14.61 15.91 -4.02
C GLN A 233 15.90 15.50 -3.30
N ASP A 234 15.78 14.97 -2.08
CA ASP A 234 16.86 14.39 -1.28
C ASP A 234 16.44 12.97 -0.87
N GLY A 235 16.84 11.99 -1.68
CA GLY A 235 16.52 10.58 -1.42
C GLY A 235 17.27 10.02 -0.20
N ASP A 236 18.42 10.62 0.15
CA ASP A 236 19.23 10.16 1.28
C ASP A 236 18.61 10.54 2.63
N GLU A 237 17.90 11.67 2.70
CA GLU A 237 17.09 12.02 3.86
C GLU A 237 16.00 10.97 4.11
N PHE A 238 15.24 10.58 3.07
CA PHE A 238 14.23 9.52 3.18
C PHE A 238 14.84 8.21 3.67
N ARG A 239 15.96 7.79 3.07
CA ARG A 239 16.68 6.56 3.46
C ARG A 239 17.10 6.59 4.91
N THR A 240 17.59 7.73 5.39
CA THR A 240 18.04 7.89 6.78
C THR A 240 16.88 7.73 7.77
N GLU A 241 15.70 8.24 7.43
CA GLU A 241 14.53 8.22 8.31
C GLU A 241 13.79 6.86 8.27
N TYR A 242 13.50 6.32 7.07
CA TYR A 242 12.55 5.21 6.92
C TYR A 242 13.18 3.83 6.74
N ARG A 243 14.45 3.72 6.35
CA ARG A 243 15.13 2.41 6.27
C ARG A 243 15.18 1.71 7.63
N HIS A 244 15.34 2.48 8.71
CA HIS A 244 15.30 1.94 10.06
C HIS A 244 13.94 1.30 10.40
N HIS A 245 12.84 1.93 9.99
CA HIS A 245 11.50 1.39 10.20
C HIS A 245 11.28 0.10 9.39
N GLU A 246 11.73 0.04 8.13
CA GLU A 246 11.67 -1.17 7.32
C GLU A 246 12.42 -2.34 8.00
N GLU A 247 13.66 -2.11 8.42
CA GLU A 247 14.48 -3.10 9.10
C GLU A 247 13.82 -3.61 10.39
N GLU A 248 13.21 -2.72 11.16
CA GLU A 248 12.58 -3.09 12.42
C GLU A 248 11.32 -3.95 12.19
N LEU A 249 10.48 -3.60 11.20
CA LEU A 249 9.34 -4.44 10.82
C LEU A 249 9.81 -5.83 10.35
N ARG A 250 10.88 -5.91 9.56
CA ARG A 250 11.49 -7.18 9.14
C ARG A 250 12.00 -7.99 10.34
N ARG A 251 12.68 -7.34 11.30
CA ARG A 251 13.16 -8.00 12.52
C ARG A 251 12.01 -8.51 13.38
N LEU A 252 10.90 -7.78 13.48
CA LEU A 252 9.71 -8.23 14.19
C LEU A 252 9.13 -9.51 13.58
N LEU A 253 8.95 -9.56 12.26
CA LEU A 253 8.52 -10.78 11.56
C LEU A 253 9.50 -11.94 11.80
N GLN A 254 10.79 -11.69 11.64
CA GLN A 254 11.84 -12.69 11.84
C GLN A 254 11.83 -13.26 13.26
N ARG A 255 11.72 -12.39 14.26
CA ARG A 255 11.67 -12.77 15.66
C ARG A 255 10.41 -13.58 15.96
N ALA A 256 9.25 -13.12 15.49
CA ALA A 256 7.98 -13.84 15.64
C ALA A 256 8.05 -15.26 15.06
N SER A 257 8.60 -15.39 13.84
CA SER A 257 8.86 -16.66 13.18
C SER A 257 9.78 -17.55 14.01
N TYR A 258 10.98 -17.06 14.36
CA TYR A 258 11.98 -17.82 15.12
C TYR A 258 11.42 -18.36 16.44
N GLU A 259 10.75 -17.50 17.21
CA GLU A 259 10.19 -17.88 18.51
C GLU A 259 9.07 -18.92 18.39
N ALA A 260 8.20 -18.80 17.36
CA ALA A 260 7.12 -19.75 17.10
C ALA A 260 7.66 -21.13 16.70
N TRP A 261 8.61 -21.19 15.76
CA TRP A 261 9.22 -22.45 15.32
C TRP A 261 9.95 -23.15 16.46
N PHE A 262 10.67 -22.40 17.29
CA PHE A 262 11.35 -22.97 18.46
C PHE A 262 10.36 -23.47 19.51
N GLY A 263 9.25 -22.75 19.72
CA GLY A 263 8.15 -23.18 20.58
C GLY A 263 7.53 -24.49 20.10
N SER A 264 7.22 -24.60 18.81
CA SER A 264 6.69 -25.81 18.19
C SER A 264 7.66 -26.99 18.31
N ARG A 265 8.96 -26.77 18.06
CA ARG A 265 10.00 -27.80 18.19
C ARG A 265 10.15 -28.33 19.62
N LYS A 266 9.85 -27.50 20.63
CA LYS A 266 9.80 -27.90 22.04
C LYS A 266 8.53 -28.68 22.42
N GLY A 267 7.63 -28.92 21.47
CA GLY A 267 6.35 -29.58 21.71
C GLY A 267 5.33 -28.70 22.39
N LEU A 268 5.51 -27.38 22.41
CA LEU A 268 4.50 -26.47 22.96
C LEU A 268 3.28 -26.43 22.04
N SER A 269 2.09 -26.50 22.65
CA SER A 269 0.86 -26.12 21.96
C SER A 269 0.80 -24.60 21.80
N VAL A 270 -0.01 -24.12 20.84
CA VAL A 270 -0.27 -22.68 20.64
C VAL A 270 -0.70 -22.00 21.94
N GLN A 271 -1.57 -22.64 22.72
CA GLN A 271 -2.06 -22.09 23.97
C GLN A 271 -0.96 -21.98 25.04
N GLN A 272 -0.06 -22.97 25.13
CA GLN A 272 1.08 -22.93 26.05
C GLN A 272 2.08 -21.84 25.65
N TYR A 273 2.35 -21.71 24.35
CA TYR A 273 3.19 -20.65 23.82
C TYR A 273 2.61 -19.27 24.13
N ARG A 274 1.31 -19.07 23.91
CA ARG A 274 0.60 -17.81 24.23
C ARG A 274 0.74 -17.43 25.70
N ARG A 275 0.56 -18.39 26.61
CA ARG A 275 0.74 -18.14 28.05
C ARG A 275 2.18 -17.73 28.42
N GLN A 276 3.18 -18.30 27.73
CA GLN A 276 4.58 -17.93 27.96
C GLN A 276 4.95 -16.55 27.39
N LYS A 277 4.20 -16.08 26.39
CA LYS A 277 4.49 -14.84 25.63
C LYS A 277 3.58 -13.67 25.96
N LEU A 278 2.84 -13.73 27.07
CA LEU A 278 1.92 -12.66 27.50
C LEU A 278 2.55 -11.26 27.59
N HIS A 279 3.88 -11.17 27.77
CA HIS A 279 4.60 -9.90 27.87
C HIS A 279 5.23 -9.40 26.55
N ASP A 280 5.23 -10.21 25.48
CA ASP A 280 5.76 -9.84 24.16
C ASP A 280 4.61 -9.74 23.15
N PHE A 281 3.78 -8.72 23.36
CA PHE A 281 2.44 -8.61 22.77
C PHE A 281 2.51 -8.55 21.23
N VAL A 282 3.39 -7.71 20.68
CA VAL A 282 3.51 -7.51 19.23
C VAL A 282 4.06 -8.75 18.52
N SER A 283 5.24 -9.25 18.91
CA SER A 283 5.90 -10.37 18.22
C SER A 283 5.06 -11.64 18.28
N SER A 284 4.37 -11.85 19.42
CA SER A 284 3.53 -13.01 19.57
C SER A 284 2.25 -12.88 18.72
N GLY A 285 1.59 -11.71 18.72
CA GLY A 285 0.36 -11.44 17.99
C GLY A 285 0.44 -11.64 16.47
N LEU A 286 1.59 -11.35 15.85
CA LEU A 286 1.79 -11.46 14.40
C LEU A 286 1.59 -12.87 13.82
N LEU A 287 1.72 -13.91 14.64
CA LEU A 287 1.63 -15.31 14.19
C LEU A 287 0.34 -16.01 14.62
N TYR A 288 -0.26 -15.64 15.77
CA TYR A 288 -1.45 -16.34 16.29
C TYR A 288 -2.77 -15.58 16.13
N ASP A 289 -2.79 -14.24 16.08
CA ASP A 289 -4.01 -13.44 15.89
C ASP A 289 -4.31 -13.25 14.40
N GLN A 290 -4.22 -14.35 13.64
CA GLN A 290 -4.58 -14.36 12.20
C GLN A 290 -6.09 -14.46 11.97
N GLN A 291 -6.88 -14.49 13.03
CA GLN A 291 -8.33 -14.32 13.00
C GLN A 291 -8.64 -12.82 13.18
N PRO A 292 -9.51 -12.23 12.34
CA PRO A 292 -9.88 -10.83 12.47
C PRO A 292 -10.61 -10.59 13.81
N VAL A 293 -9.91 -10.04 14.80
CA VAL A 293 -10.53 -9.55 16.05
C VAL A 293 -11.36 -8.32 15.69
N PRO A 294 -12.64 -8.19 16.08
CA PRO A 294 -13.42 -6.97 15.84
C PRO A 294 -12.62 -5.75 16.34
N VAL A 295 -12.42 -4.75 15.48
CA VAL A 295 -11.81 -3.49 15.91
C VAL A 295 -12.74 -2.95 17.00
N PRO A 296 -12.28 -2.74 18.25
CA PRO A 296 -13.13 -2.12 19.24
C PRO A 296 -13.56 -0.76 18.68
N THR A 297 -14.80 -0.33 18.93
CA THR A 297 -15.34 0.97 18.52
C THR A 297 -14.61 2.10 19.26
N ILE A 298 -13.30 2.19 19.05
CA ILE A 298 -12.46 3.30 19.44
C ILE A 298 -12.58 4.23 18.26
N ASP A 299 -13.07 5.44 18.51
CA ASP A 299 -12.95 6.54 17.58
C ASP A 299 -11.51 6.53 17.09
N CYS A 300 -11.32 6.22 15.81
CA CYS A 300 -10.00 6.20 15.20
C CYS A 300 -9.37 7.56 15.57
N PRO A 301 -8.28 7.61 16.35
CA PRO A 301 -7.77 8.88 16.81
C PRO A 301 -7.50 9.71 15.56
N GLN A 302 -8.17 10.85 15.42
CA GLN A 302 -7.68 11.83 14.48
C GLN A 302 -6.23 12.08 14.89
N LEU A 303 -5.28 11.84 13.98
CA LEU A 303 -3.87 12.13 14.25
C LEU A 303 -3.84 13.56 14.83
N PRO A 304 -3.24 13.78 16.01
CA PRO A 304 -3.41 15.01 16.76
C PRO A 304 -3.12 16.22 15.87
N THR A 305 -4.17 16.99 15.57
CA THR A 305 -4.10 18.16 14.72
C THR A 305 -3.52 19.32 15.54
N LYS A 306 -2.18 19.39 15.57
CA LYS A 306 -1.30 20.44 16.13
C LYS A 306 -0.86 20.28 17.59
N SER A 307 0.44 20.58 17.73
CA SER A 307 1.11 21.25 18.87
C SER A 307 1.65 20.36 20.00
N GLU A 308 2.90 19.89 19.83
CA GLU A 308 4.04 20.11 20.77
C GLU A 308 5.18 19.08 20.64
N HIS A 309 5.03 18.04 19.82
CA HIS A 309 6.11 17.11 19.52
C HIS A 309 6.80 17.42 18.19
N PRO A 310 8.10 17.05 18.02
CA PRO A 310 8.83 17.33 16.80
C PRO A 310 8.13 16.65 15.64
N VAL A 311 7.36 17.43 14.90
CA VAL A 311 6.76 17.06 13.62
C VAL A 311 7.86 16.42 12.77
N CYS A 312 7.63 15.19 12.30
CA CYS A 312 8.54 14.48 11.40
C CYS A 312 9.05 15.44 10.32
N PRO A 313 10.38 15.64 10.20
CA PRO A 313 10.98 16.49 9.17
C PRO A 313 10.45 16.11 7.79
N ALA A 314 10.34 14.81 7.50
CA ALA A 314 9.78 14.29 6.25
C ALA A 314 8.33 14.74 5.97
N SER A 315 7.45 14.92 6.96
CA SER A 315 6.08 15.44 6.72
C SER A 315 6.11 16.94 6.36
N ARG A 316 7.00 17.72 6.99
CA ARG A 316 7.23 19.13 6.61
C ARG A 316 7.89 19.22 5.24
N HIS A 317 8.82 18.32 4.94
CA HIS A 317 9.56 18.30 3.69
C HIS A 317 8.72 17.76 2.52
N LEU A 318 7.86 16.74 2.70
CA LEU A 318 6.87 16.32 1.69
C LEU A 318 5.87 17.44 1.40
N LYS A 319 5.34 18.09 2.46
CA LYS A 319 4.46 19.27 2.29
C LYS A 319 5.19 20.42 1.61
N ALA A 320 6.48 20.62 1.88
CA ALA A 320 7.31 21.62 1.23
C ALA A 320 7.70 21.25 -0.21
N ILE A 321 7.93 19.98 -0.52
CA ILE A 321 8.25 19.44 -1.85
C ILE A 321 7.00 19.46 -2.73
N LEU A 322 5.86 19.02 -2.21
CA LEU A 322 4.56 19.17 -2.88
C LEU A 322 4.30 20.65 -3.15
N ARG A 323 4.44 21.53 -2.13
CA ARG A 323 4.34 22.99 -2.34
C ARG A 323 5.35 23.52 -3.35
N ALA A 324 6.60 23.07 -3.35
CA ALA A 324 7.64 23.54 -4.26
C ALA A 324 7.43 23.06 -5.69
N ARG A 325 6.94 21.82 -5.88
CA ARG A 325 6.49 21.31 -7.19
C ARG A 325 5.28 22.09 -7.69
N PHE A 326 4.28 22.37 -6.85
CA PHE A 326 3.16 23.25 -7.18
C PHE A 326 3.61 24.70 -7.45
N HIS A 327 4.62 25.21 -6.74
CA HIS A 327 5.12 26.57 -6.93
C HIS A 327 5.93 26.71 -8.21
N LYS A 328 6.80 25.74 -8.53
CA LYS A 328 7.50 25.68 -9.83
C LYS A 328 6.49 25.57 -10.98
N PHE A 329 5.44 24.76 -10.82
CA PHE A 329 4.37 24.65 -11.79
C PHE A 329 3.60 25.97 -11.98
N TYR A 330 3.22 26.62 -10.88
CA TYR A 330 2.57 27.94 -10.90
C TYR A 330 3.44 28.98 -11.61
N ILE A 331 4.75 29.01 -11.34
CA ILE A 331 5.69 29.91 -12.02
C ILE A 331 5.76 29.63 -13.52
N VAL A 332 5.85 28.37 -13.95
CA VAL A 332 5.88 28.01 -15.38
C VAL A 332 4.58 28.41 -16.08
N VAL A 333 3.42 28.14 -15.47
CA VAL A 333 2.12 28.54 -16.02
C VAL A 333 2.00 30.07 -16.13
N VAL A 334 2.43 30.81 -15.10
CA VAL A 334 2.43 32.28 -15.13
C VAL A 334 3.36 32.81 -16.22
N ILE A 335 4.55 32.25 -16.38
CA ILE A 335 5.49 32.63 -17.44
C ILE A 335 4.87 32.39 -18.82
N LEU A 336 4.27 31.22 -19.07
CA LEU A 336 3.61 30.90 -20.33
C LEU A 336 2.44 31.84 -20.63
N CYS A 337 1.64 32.19 -19.62
CA CYS A 337 0.57 33.18 -19.75
C CYS A 337 1.10 34.58 -20.11
N LEU A 338 2.20 35.02 -19.48
CA LEU A 338 2.83 36.30 -19.78
C LEU A 338 3.39 36.33 -21.21
N PHE A 339 4.04 35.26 -21.66
CA PHE A 339 4.51 35.14 -23.05
C PHE A 339 3.35 35.18 -24.05
N SER A 340 2.23 34.51 -23.75
CA SER A 340 1.03 34.56 -24.60
C SER A 340 0.46 35.98 -24.74
N VAL A 341 0.40 36.73 -23.63
CA VAL A 341 -0.07 38.14 -23.64
C VAL A 341 0.90 39.04 -24.41
N LEU A 342 2.20 38.92 -24.17
CA LEU A 342 3.22 39.70 -24.87
C LEU A 342 3.23 39.41 -26.38
N TYR A 343 3.09 38.14 -26.76
CA TYR A 343 2.98 37.72 -28.16
C TYR A 343 1.76 38.35 -28.84
N ARG A 344 0.59 38.34 -28.18
CA ARG A 344 -0.61 39.03 -28.69
C ARG A 344 -0.40 40.54 -28.86
N GLN A 345 0.30 41.20 -27.93
CA GLN A 345 0.59 42.63 -28.05
C GLN A 345 1.59 42.94 -29.17
N LEU A 346 2.63 42.11 -29.34
CA LEU A 346 3.59 42.24 -30.44
C LEU A 346 2.91 42.07 -31.80
N MET A 347 2.00 41.09 -31.94
CA MET A 347 1.22 40.90 -33.16
C MET A 347 0.29 42.07 -33.47
N MET A 348 -0.29 42.72 -32.45
CA MET A 348 -1.08 43.95 -32.65
C MET A 348 -0.23 45.15 -33.05
N TYR A 349 1.02 45.25 -32.56
CA TYR A 349 1.93 46.33 -32.94
C TYR A 349 2.52 46.16 -34.34
N SER A 350 2.75 44.92 -34.78
CA SER A 350 3.25 44.61 -36.13
C SER A 350 2.23 44.88 -37.24
N GLN A 351 0.95 45.11 -36.91
CA GLN A 351 -0.10 45.43 -37.87
C GLN A 351 -0.40 46.93 -37.99
N ARG A 352 0.35 47.82 -37.32
CA ARG A 352 0.22 49.25 -37.57
C ARG A 352 0.91 49.60 -38.90
N PRO A 353 0.17 50.10 -39.91
CA PRO A 353 0.79 50.60 -41.13
C PRO A 353 1.70 51.78 -40.79
N LEU A 354 2.88 51.82 -41.40
CA LEU A 354 3.77 52.97 -41.36
C LEU A 354 3.06 54.12 -42.10
N GLU A 355 2.58 55.11 -41.34
CA GLU A 355 2.15 56.41 -41.86
C GLU A 355 3.32 57.37 -42.02
#